data_AF-A0A2N2IWG7-F1
#
_entry.id   AF-A0A2N2IWG7-F1
#
_cell.length_a   1.000
_cell.length_b   1.000
_cell.length_c   1.000
_cell.angle_alpha   90.00
_cell.angle_beta   90.00
_cell.angle_gamma   90.00
#
_symmetry.space_group_name_H-M   'P 1'
#
loop_
_entity.id
_entity.type
_entity.pdbx_description
1 polymer ?
#
loop_
_entity_poly.entity_id
_entity_poly.type
_entity_poly.pdbx_seq_one_letter_code
_entity_poly.pdbx_strand_id
1 'polypeptide(L)'
;MNHPKLIVASALLAGLLVAGCCKKKPGDSCSGADPSCLDESNLLVCEKGTFLSTPCKGPNGCKVENNLLTCDISGNAAGEPCGSSDEGDSACGVDGKSQVTCKNGKYDVAACRGPNGCKTEGTTSICDLSIAEENQECTGPGAANTYACSVDGTKVLKCKGGKFETSSFCRGKKCEVKDEKVGCPDPIALASDPCELTSTGSYACAVDGAALLVCRGGKWIVDEKCKGKSKCKEQGNQVGCL
;
A
#
# COMPACT_ATOMS: atom_id res chain seq x y z
N MET A 1 -45.93 -77.82 31.50
CA MET A 1 -45.29 -77.70 30.17
C MET A 1 -44.37 -76.50 30.24
N ASN A 2 -43.13 -76.70 30.70
CA ASN A 2 -41.91 -76.83 29.88
C ASN A 2 -41.58 -75.59 29.02
N HIS A 3 -40.52 -74.90 29.48
CA HIS A 3 -39.62 -73.87 28.91
C HIS A 3 -39.39 -73.90 27.37
N PRO A 4 -38.75 -72.85 26.74
CA PRO A 4 -37.76 -71.93 27.33
C PRO A 4 -37.79 -70.44 26.90
N LYS A 5 -37.05 -69.66 27.68
CA LYS A 5 -36.58 -68.29 27.43
C LYS A 5 -35.49 -68.30 26.35
N LEU A 6 -35.59 -67.41 25.37
CA LEU A 6 -34.51 -67.16 24.40
C LEU A 6 -33.69 -65.95 24.87
N ILE A 7 -32.40 -66.18 25.12
CA ILE A 7 -31.38 -65.17 25.39
C ILE A 7 -30.84 -64.71 24.03
N VAL A 8 -31.03 -63.43 23.68
CA VAL A 8 -30.40 -62.83 22.50
C VAL A 8 -29.02 -62.34 22.92
N ALA A 9 -27.98 -63.02 22.43
CA ALA A 9 -26.59 -62.64 22.63
C ALA A 9 -26.26 -61.41 21.77
N SER A 10 -25.97 -60.28 22.43
CA SER A 10 -25.34 -59.12 21.80
C SER A 10 -23.91 -59.47 21.40
N ALA A 11 -23.70 -59.70 20.10
CA ALA A 11 -22.37 -59.71 19.51
C ALA A 11 -21.86 -58.27 19.48
N LEU A 12 -20.93 -57.93 20.38
CA LEU A 12 -20.11 -56.72 20.25
C LEU A 12 -19.27 -56.83 18.97
N LEU A 13 -19.68 -56.11 17.93
CA LEU A 13 -18.79 -55.72 16.85
C LEU A 13 -17.77 -54.74 17.43
N ALA A 14 -16.58 -55.23 17.76
CA ALA A 14 -15.41 -54.39 17.98
C ALA A 14 -14.99 -53.79 16.63
N GLY A 15 -15.59 -52.64 16.28
CA GLY A 15 -15.12 -51.82 15.18
C GLY A 15 -13.74 -51.28 15.49
N LEU A 16 -12.73 -51.75 14.75
CA LEU A 16 -11.44 -51.07 14.65
C LEU A 16 -11.70 -49.65 14.12
N LEU A 17 -11.73 -48.67 15.03
CA LEU A 17 -11.55 -47.27 14.69
C LEU A 17 -10.11 -47.11 14.21
N VAL A 18 -9.92 -47.16 12.90
CA VAL A 18 -8.73 -46.61 12.26
C VAL A 18 -8.76 -45.11 12.56
N ALA A 19 -8.07 -44.70 13.62
CA ALA A 19 -7.76 -43.30 13.89
C ALA A 19 -6.77 -42.83 12.80
N GLY A 20 -7.27 -42.69 11.58
CA GLY A 20 -6.63 -41.89 10.56
C GLY A 20 -6.58 -40.48 11.14
N CYS A 21 -5.37 -40.02 11.45
CA CYS A 21 -5.12 -38.68 11.93
C CYS A 21 -5.70 -37.70 10.88
N CYS A 22 -6.90 -37.17 11.12
CA CYS A 22 -7.55 -36.23 10.22
C CYS A 22 -6.70 -34.96 10.19
N LYS A 23 -5.89 -34.80 9.14
CA LYS A 23 -5.18 -33.55 8.89
C LYS A 23 -6.23 -32.46 8.68
N LYS A 24 -6.14 -31.39 9.47
CA LYS A 24 -6.95 -30.17 9.30
C LYS A 24 -6.81 -29.69 7.85
N LYS A 25 -7.92 -29.31 7.23
CA LYS A 25 -7.93 -28.75 5.86
C LYS A 25 -8.85 -27.54 5.76
N PRO A 26 -8.72 -26.72 4.71
CA PRO A 26 -9.61 -25.58 4.50
C PRO A 26 -11.08 -26.03 4.42
N GLY A 27 -11.97 -25.27 5.05
CA GLY A 27 -13.40 -25.57 5.11
C GLY A 27 -13.83 -26.46 6.28
N ASP A 28 -12.90 -27.11 6.98
CA ASP A 28 -13.23 -27.86 8.20
C ASP A 28 -13.67 -26.92 9.31
N SER A 29 -14.57 -27.37 10.18
CA SER A 29 -14.93 -26.63 11.38
C SER A 29 -13.74 -26.51 12.33
N CYS A 30 -13.59 -25.35 12.94
CA CYS A 30 -12.55 -25.07 13.91
C CYS A 30 -13.11 -24.35 15.14
N SER A 31 -12.48 -24.59 16.28
CA SER A 31 -12.77 -23.90 17.54
C SER A 31 -11.44 -23.49 18.17
N GLY A 32 -11.20 -22.18 18.30
CA GLY A 32 -9.96 -21.61 18.83
C GLY A 32 -9.13 -20.90 17.76
N ALA A 33 -8.05 -20.25 18.20
CA ALA A 33 -7.25 -19.33 17.37
C ALA A 33 -5.95 -19.93 16.85
N ASP A 34 -5.59 -21.17 17.23
CA ASP A 34 -4.23 -21.68 16.98
C ASP A 34 -3.99 -21.91 15.48
N PRO A 35 -3.18 -21.03 14.86
CA PRO A 35 -2.87 -21.17 13.45
C PRO A 35 -1.90 -22.35 13.29
N SER A 36 -1.91 -23.00 12.12
CA SER A 36 -0.99 -24.10 11.83
C SER A 36 -0.59 -24.14 10.37
N CYS A 37 0.68 -24.38 10.07
CA CYS A 37 1.08 -24.60 8.68
C CYS A 37 0.36 -25.83 8.11
N LEU A 38 -0.37 -25.62 7.01
CA LEU A 38 -0.97 -26.70 6.22
C LEU A 38 0.11 -27.41 5.41
N ASP A 39 0.99 -26.62 4.81
CA ASP A 39 2.17 -27.01 4.05
C ASP A 39 3.21 -25.87 4.08
N GLU A 40 4.29 -26.00 3.32
CA GLU A 40 5.38 -25.01 3.28
C GLU A 40 4.96 -23.64 2.74
N SER A 41 3.84 -23.53 2.04
CA SER A 41 3.37 -22.29 1.39
C SER A 41 1.99 -21.85 1.84
N ASN A 42 1.39 -22.53 2.82
CA ASN A 42 0.04 -22.23 3.29
C ASN A 42 -0.08 -22.34 4.82
N LEU A 43 -0.71 -21.34 5.40
CA LEU A 43 -1.13 -21.29 6.79
C LEU A 43 -2.63 -21.57 6.89
N LEU A 44 -3.03 -22.37 7.88
CA LEU A 44 -4.42 -22.52 8.30
C LEU A 44 -4.69 -21.61 9.49
N VAL A 45 -5.66 -20.72 9.33
CA VAL A 45 -6.21 -19.86 10.39
C VAL A 45 -7.69 -20.18 10.61
N CYS A 46 -8.19 -20.03 11.84
CA CYS A 46 -9.61 -20.24 12.13
C CYS A 46 -10.38 -18.93 11.96
N GLU A 47 -11.18 -18.82 10.90
CA GLU A 47 -11.96 -17.64 10.56
C GLU A 47 -13.45 -17.98 10.69
N LYS A 48 -14.16 -17.32 11.62
CA LYS A 48 -15.61 -17.50 11.84
C LYS A 48 -16.04 -18.97 12.00
N GLY A 49 -15.24 -19.74 12.73
CA GLY A 49 -15.50 -21.16 13.03
C GLY A 49 -15.17 -22.12 11.89
N THR A 50 -14.54 -21.64 10.82
CA THR A 50 -14.08 -22.46 9.70
C THR A 50 -12.60 -22.21 9.41
N PHE A 51 -11.87 -23.28 9.10
CA PHE A 51 -10.48 -23.18 8.69
C PHE A 51 -10.35 -22.49 7.33
N LEU A 52 -9.63 -21.37 7.29
CA LEU A 52 -9.23 -20.63 6.10
C LEU A 52 -7.77 -20.94 5.79
N SER A 53 -7.47 -21.22 4.52
CA SER A 53 -6.10 -21.28 4.02
C SER A 53 -5.66 -19.88 3.61
N THR A 54 -4.56 -19.39 4.17
CA THR A 54 -3.88 -18.17 3.75
C THR A 54 -2.51 -18.53 3.16
N PRO A 55 -2.09 -17.94 2.04
CA PRO A 55 -0.79 -18.22 1.45
C PRO A 55 0.36 -17.62 2.27
N CYS A 56 1.51 -18.28 2.24
CA CYS A 56 2.80 -17.84 2.76
C CYS A 56 3.85 -18.03 1.65
N LYS A 57 3.72 -17.29 0.56
CA LYS A 57 4.48 -17.52 -0.68
C LYS A 57 5.85 -16.86 -0.71
N GLY A 58 6.25 -16.19 0.37
CA GLY A 58 7.58 -15.65 0.51
C GLY A 58 8.64 -16.75 0.67
N PRO A 59 9.93 -16.42 0.53
CA PRO A 59 11.03 -17.39 0.54
C PRO A 59 11.13 -18.21 1.82
N ASN A 60 10.65 -17.70 2.95
CA ASN A 60 10.65 -18.43 4.21
C ASN A 60 9.40 -19.29 4.43
N GLY A 61 8.39 -19.22 3.56
CA GLY A 61 7.21 -20.06 3.64
C GLY A 61 6.40 -19.90 4.93
N CYS A 62 5.65 -20.95 5.26
CA CYS A 62 5.08 -21.15 6.59
C CYS A 62 6.03 -22.01 7.44
N LYS A 63 6.41 -21.53 8.62
CA LYS A 63 7.32 -22.24 9.54
C LYS A 63 6.82 -22.22 10.97
N VAL A 64 7.23 -23.22 11.74
CA VAL A 64 7.06 -23.26 13.20
C VAL A 64 8.43 -23.42 13.83
N GLU A 65 8.94 -22.36 14.46
CA GLU A 65 10.26 -22.32 15.10
C GLU A 65 10.11 -21.82 16.54
N ASN A 66 10.69 -22.52 17.52
CA ASN A 66 10.60 -22.15 18.94
C ASN A 66 9.16 -21.91 19.44
N ASN A 67 8.21 -22.73 18.96
CA ASN A 67 6.79 -22.60 19.26
C ASN A 67 6.14 -21.28 18.77
N LEU A 68 6.82 -20.56 17.86
CA LEU A 68 6.29 -19.42 17.13
C LEU A 68 5.99 -19.85 15.69
N LEU A 69 4.76 -19.62 15.26
CA LEU A 69 4.37 -19.78 13.87
C LEU A 69 4.70 -18.51 13.11
N THR A 70 5.35 -18.64 11.96
CA THR A 70 5.66 -17.53 11.05
C THR A 70 5.13 -17.84 9.66
N CYS A 71 4.62 -16.81 8.99
CA CYS A 71 4.13 -16.88 7.62
C CYS A 71 4.80 -15.74 6.83
N ASP A 72 5.63 -16.10 5.86
CA ASP A 72 6.27 -15.13 4.98
C ASP A 72 5.30 -14.72 3.87
N ILE A 73 4.64 -13.57 4.06
CA ILE A 73 3.66 -13.04 3.10
C ILE A 73 4.29 -12.27 1.94
N SER A 74 5.63 -12.10 1.90
CA SER A 74 6.32 -11.27 0.90
C SER A 74 6.15 -11.73 -0.55
N GLY A 75 5.74 -12.99 -0.77
CA GLY A 75 5.44 -13.53 -2.09
C GLY A 75 3.94 -13.64 -2.41
N ASN A 76 3.06 -13.17 -1.52
CA ASN A 76 1.62 -13.28 -1.75
C ASN A 76 1.16 -12.29 -2.83
N ALA A 77 0.13 -12.69 -3.57
CA ALA A 77 -0.42 -11.91 -4.67
C ALA A 77 -1.68 -11.13 -4.26
N ALA A 78 -1.99 -10.08 -5.01
CA ALA A 78 -3.19 -9.29 -4.79
C ALA A 78 -4.46 -10.15 -4.93
N GLY A 79 -5.42 -9.94 -4.04
CA GLY A 79 -6.73 -10.61 -4.01
C GLY A 79 -6.75 -11.96 -3.30
N GLU A 80 -5.59 -12.51 -2.94
CA GLU A 80 -5.46 -13.75 -2.16
C GLU A 80 -6.00 -13.57 -0.74
N PRO A 81 -6.57 -14.61 -0.12
CA PRO A 81 -7.21 -14.47 1.20
C PRO A 81 -6.18 -14.25 2.31
N CYS A 82 -6.52 -13.41 3.29
CA CYS A 82 -5.83 -13.30 4.57
C CYS A 82 -6.85 -13.36 5.73
N GLY A 83 -6.40 -13.78 6.91
CA GLY A 83 -7.26 -13.92 8.09
C GLY A 83 -7.53 -12.59 8.77
N SER A 84 -8.58 -12.51 9.60
CA SER A 84 -8.82 -11.32 10.41
C SER A 84 -7.72 -11.03 11.45
N SER A 85 -6.95 -12.04 11.84
CA SER A 85 -5.74 -11.90 12.66
C SER A 85 -4.61 -11.17 11.98
N ASP A 86 -4.59 -11.17 10.64
CA ASP A 86 -3.50 -10.64 9.83
C ASP A 86 -3.84 -9.23 9.32
N GLU A 87 -5.03 -8.70 9.63
CA GLU A 87 -5.50 -7.41 9.11
C GLU A 87 -4.54 -6.27 9.51
N GLY A 88 -4.00 -5.59 8.49
CA GLY A 88 -2.98 -4.55 8.66
C GLY A 88 -1.53 -5.07 8.69
N ASP A 89 -1.30 -6.38 8.76
CA ASP A 89 0.03 -6.94 8.59
C ASP A 89 0.54 -6.63 7.19
N SER A 90 1.83 -6.28 7.12
CA SER A 90 2.46 -5.87 5.89
C SER A 90 3.90 -6.37 5.79
N ALA A 91 4.31 -6.70 4.58
CA ALA A 91 5.69 -7.05 4.25
C ALA A 91 6.12 -6.37 2.95
N CYS A 92 7.42 -6.14 2.81
CA CYS A 92 7.96 -5.83 1.50
C CYS A 92 7.89 -7.06 0.62
N GLY A 93 7.46 -6.86 -0.63
CA GLY A 93 7.49 -7.91 -1.62
C GLY A 93 8.92 -8.38 -1.89
N VAL A 94 9.07 -9.60 -2.41
CA VAL A 94 10.38 -10.19 -2.74
C VAL A 94 11.21 -9.36 -3.72
N ASP A 95 10.58 -8.46 -4.47
CA ASP A 95 11.22 -7.53 -5.40
C ASP A 95 11.82 -6.28 -4.71
N GLY A 96 11.52 -6.05 -3.42
CA GLY A 96 11.87 -4.83 -2.69
C GLY A 96 11.23 -3.55 -3.27
N LYS A 97 10.26 -3.69 -4.18
CA LYS A 97 9.60 -2.60 -4.93
C LYS A 97 8.08 -2.66 -4.81
N SER A 98 7.55 -3.62 -4.09
CA SER A 98 6.15 -3.73 -3.73
C SER A 98 5.98 -3.88 -2.21
N GLN A 99 4.79 -3.54 -1.73
CA GLN A 99 4.34 -3.78 -0.37
C GLN A 99 3.10 -4.66 -0.43
N VAL A 100 3.14 -5.78 0.28
CA VAL A 100 2.03 -6.71 0.45
C VAL A 100 1.37 -6.39 1.79
N THR A 101 0.07 -6.12 1.79
CA THR A 101 -0.68 -5.77 3.02
C THR A 101 -1.99 -6.54 3.08
N CYS A 102 -2.32 -7.17 4.21
CA CYS A 102 -3.65 -7.74 4.39
C CYS A 102 -4.66 -6.62 4.68
N LYS A 103 -5.68 -6.51 3.83
CA LYS A 103 -6.74 -5.52 3.95
C LYS A 103 -8.09 -6.10 3.53
N ASN A 104 -9.10 -5.96 4.38
CA ASN A 104 -10.45 -6.49 4.16
C ASN A 104 -10.46 -8.00 3.85
N GLY A 105 -9.63 -8.77 4.56
CA GLY A 105 -9.52 -10.23 4.39
C GLY A 105 -8.90 -10.68 3.07
N LYS A 106 -8.23 -9.76 2.34
CA LYS A 106 -7.43 -10.06 1.15
C LYS A 106 -6.09 -9.35 1.18
N TYR A 107 -5.06 -9.96 0.62
CA TYR A 107 -3.80 -9.26 0.37
C TYR A 107 -3.99 -8.23 -0.75
N ASP A 108 -3.56 -7.01 -0.51
CA ASP A 108 -3.32 -5.97 -1.50
C ASP A 108 -1.82 -5.90 -1.80
N VAL A 109 -1.47 -5.58 -3.05
CA VAL A 109 -0.07 -5.42 -3.47
C VAL A 109 0.10 -4.06 -4.12
N ALA A 110 0.71 -3.15 -3.38
CA ALA A 110 0.97 -1.78 -3.82
C ALA A 110 2.42 -1.61 -4.29
N ALA A 111 2.64 -0.86 -5.37
CA ALA A 111 3.99 -0.58 -5.85
C ALA A 111 4.63 0.61 -5.13
N CYS A 112 5.84 0.40 -4.62
CA CYS A 112 6.71 1.39 -3.98
C CYS A 112 7.65 1.99 -5.02
N ARG A 113 7.12 2.95 -5.79
CA ARG A 113 7.80 3.51 -6.97
C ARG A 113 8.92 4.48 -6.62
N GLY A 114 8.97 4.98 -5.38
CA GLY A 114 10.04 5.86 -4.93
C GLY A 114 11.43 5.22 -4.97
N PRO A 115 12.50 6.02 -4.97
CA PRO A 115 13.87 5.54 -5.10
C PRO A 115 14.25 4.54 -3.99
N ASN A 116 13.70 4.68 -2.77
CA ASN A 116 13.98 3.78 -1.66
C ASN A 116 13.24 2.44 -1.73
N GLY A 117 12.28 2.28 -2.65
CA GLY A 117 11.46 1.07 -2.75
C GLY A 117 10.66 0.79 -1.47
N CYS A 118 10.54 -0.48 -1.11
CA CYS A 118 9.99 -0.91 0.17
C CYS A 118 11.11 -1.26 1.14
N LYS A 119 10.98 -0.86 2.41
CA LYS A 119 11.90 -1.23 3.50
C LYS A 119 11.14 -1.81 4.68
N THR A 120 11.73 -2.78 5.37
CA THR A 120 11.17 -3.31 6.63
C THR A 120 11.76 -2.57 7.81
N GLU A 121 10.92 -2.05 8.70
CA GLU A 121 11.30 -1.41 9.96
C GLU A 121 10.60 -2.09 11.13
N GLY A 122 11.35 -2.83 11.94
CA GLY A 122 10.77 -3.66 13.00
C GLY A 122 9.82 -4.72 12.43
N THR A 123 8.55 -4.67 12.81
CA THR A 123 7.50 -5.59 12.33
C THR A 123 6.64 -5.02 11.20
N THR A 124 6.93 -3.79 10.74
CA THR A 124 6.17 -3.14 9.67
C THR A 124 7.01 -2.97 8.42
N SER A 125 6.33 -2.90 7.28
CA SER A 125 6.95 -2.47 6.03
C SER A 125 6.59 -1.01 5.74
N ILE A 126 7.54 -0.27 5.16
CA ILE A 126 7.42 1.13 4.78
C ILE A 126 7.66 1.22 3.28
N CYS A 127 6.64 1.71 2.58
CA CYS A 127 6.65 1.91 1.14
C CYS A 127 7.06 3.35 0.81
N ASP A 128 8.07 3.53 -0.04
CA ASP A 128 8.43 4.86 -0.55
C ASP A 128 7.39 5.33 -1.57
N LEU A 129 6.48 6.19 -1.09
CA LEU A 129 5.39 6.78 -1.85
C LEU A 129 5.77 8.13 -2.50
N SER A 130 7.06 8.51 -2.56
CA SER A 130 7.50 9.76 -3.20
C SER A 130 7.27 9.79 -4.72
N ILE A 131 6.88 8.65 -5.32
CA ILE A 131 6.32 8.56 -6.67
C ILE A 131 5.01 7.77 -6.58
N ALA A 132 3.91 8.31 -7.11
CA ALA A 132 2.58 7.72 -6.97
C ALA A 132 1.66 8.01 -8.17
N GLU A 133 0.58 7.26 -8.28
CA GLU A 133 -0.52 7.54 -9.21
C GLU A 133 -1.57 8.46 -8.59
N GLU A 134 -2.31 9.18 -9.43
CA GLU A 134 -3.50 9.91 -8.97
C GLU A 134 -4.54 8.95 -8.42
N ASN A 135 -5.20 9.34 -7.33
CA ASN A 135 -6.15 8.53 -6.57
C ASN A 135 -5.58 7.26 -5.92
N GLN A 136 -4.27 7.01 -6.05
CA GLN A 136 -3.60 5.95 -5.30
C GLN A 136 -3.82 6.18 -3.81
N GLU A 137 -4.14 5.10 -3.09
CA GLU A 137 -4.28 5.17 -1.65
C GLU A 137 -2.96 5.54 -0.99
N CYS A 138 -3.04 6.41 0.01
CA CYS A 138 -1.92 6.84 0.84
C CYS A 138 -2.38 6.77 2.30
N THR A 139 -2.38 5.54 2.81
CA THR A 139 -2.82 5.21 4.17
C THR A 139 -1.67 4.62 4.96
N GLY A 140 -1.69 4.81 6.27
CA GLY A 140 -0.67 4.29 7.19
C GLY A 140 0.08 5.38 7.95
N PRO A 141 0.91 5.00 8.93
CA PRO A 141 1.72 5.93 9.70
C PRO A 141 2.62 6.76 8.79
N GLY A 142 2.56 8.09 8.92
CA GLY A 142 3.39 9.01 8.13
C GLY A 142 2.93 9.25 6.68
N ALA A 143 1.87 8.60 6.19
CA ALA A 143 1.39 8.81 4.81
C ALA A 143 0.59 10.12 4.64
N ALA A 144 -0.10 10.58 5.67
CA ALA A 144 -0.91 11.79 5.60
C ALA A 144 -0.06 13.05 5.35
N ASN A 145 -0.51 13.92 4.45
CA ASN A 145 0.18 15.15 4.03
C ASN A 145 1.55 14.94 3.36
N THR A 146 1.86 13.72 2.90
CA THR A 146 3.03 13.47 2.06
C THR A 146 2.82 13.97 0.64
N TYR A 147 3.93 14.23 -0.05
CA TYR A 147 3.95 14.60 -1.45
C TYR A 147 4.56 13.48 -2.29
N ALA A 148 4.11 13.39 -3.54
CA ALA A 148 4.63 12.44 -4.51
C ALA A 148 4.75 13.08 -5.89
N CYS A 149 5.75 12.69 -6.66
CA CYS A 149 5.70 12.92 -8.10
C CYS A 149 4.70 11.95 -8.72
N SER A 150 3.87 12.46 -9.63
CA SER A 150 3.13 11.58 -10.55
C SER A 150 4.10 10.70 -11.34
N VAL A 151 3.66 9.49 -11.71
CA VAL A 151 4.49 8.51 -12.45
C VAL A 151 5.07 9.09 -13.75
N ASP A 152 4.32 9.94 -14.45
CA ASP A 152 4.79 10.60 -15.67
C ASP A 152 5.72 11.81 -15.40
N GLY A 153 5.79 12.26 -14.15
CA GLY A 153 6.57 13.40 -13.67
C GLY A 153 5.93 14.75 -13.98
N THR A 154 4.69 14.82 -14.45
CA THR A 154 4.06 16.07 -14.91
C THR A 154 3.33 16.83 -13.81
N LYS A 155 3.17 16.22 -12.63
CA LYS A 155 2.43 16.76 -11.49
C LYS A 155 3.13 16.43 -10.18
N VAL A 156 3.00 17.33 -9.22
CA VAL A 156 3.15 17.02 -7.80
C VAL A 156 1.77 16.63 -7.28
N LEU A 157 1.72 15.49 -6.59
CA LEU A 157 0.56 14.96 -5.90
C LEU A 157 0.73 15.19 -4.40
N LYS A 158 -0.39 15.32 -3.69
CA LYS A 158 -0.43 15.42 -2.23
C LYS A 158 -1.42 14.41 -1.68
N CYS A 159 -1.01 13.69 -0.64
CA CYS A 159 -1.89 12.78 0.06
C CYS A 159 -2.92 13.57 0.88
N LYS A 160 -4.19 13.49 0.48
CA LYS A 160 -5.32 14.15 1.12
C LYS A 160 -6.51 13.18 1.18
N GLY A 161 -7.15 13.08 2.34
CA GLY A 161 -8.27 12.16 2.53
C GLY A 161 -7.93 10.69 2.25
N GLY A 162 -6.66 10.30 2.44
CA GLY A 162 -6.17 8.94 2.19
C GLY A 162 -5.92 8.62 0.71
N LYS A 163 -5.95 9.60 -0.19
CA LYS A 163 -5.61 9.43 -1.61
C LYS A 163 -4.69 10.54 -2.13
N PHE A 164 -3.89 10.23 -3.13
CA PHE A 164 -3.10 11.24 -3.84
C PHE A 164 -3.97 12.08 -4.78
N GLU A 165 -4.06 13.37 -4.50
CA GLU A 165 -4.73 14.38 -5.33
C GLU A 165 -3.68 15.30 -5.99
N THR A 166 -3.98 15.86 -7.16
CA THR A 166 -3.09 16.84 -7.81
C THR A 166 -2.93 18.10 -6.96
N SER A 167 -1.69 18.42 -6.60
CA SER A 167 -1.33 19.62 -5.84
C SER A 167 -0.79 20.72 -6.76
N SER A 168 0.04 20.37 -7.74
CA SER A 168 0.56 21.32 -8.74
C SER A 168 0.92 20.63 -10.06
N PHE A 169 0.99 21.40 -11.14
CA PHE A 169 1.46 20.95 -12.44
C PHE A 169 2.91 21.37 -12.65
N CYS A 170 3.78 20.42 -13.01
CA CYS A 170 5.13 20.71 -13.45
C CYS A 170 5.14 20.96 -14.95
N ARG A 171 5.16 22.25 -15.34
CA ARG A 171 5.06 22.67 -16.75
C ARG A 171 6.39 22.90 -17.44
N GLY A 172 7.47 23.03 -16.67
CA GLY A 172 8.85 23.12 -17.15
C GLY A 172 9.49 21.75 -17.17
N LYS A 173 10.46 21.54 -16.28
CA LYS A 173 11.01 20.22 -15.97
C LYS A 173 10.01 19.33 -15.26
N LYS A 174 10.27 18.01 -15.33
CA LYS A 174 9.54 17.00 -14.58
C LYS A 174 9.72 17.19 -13.08
N CYS A 175 8.71 16.79 -12.32
CA CYS A 175 8.77 16.64 -10.88
C CYS A 175 9.99 15.80 -10.47
N GLU A 176 10.67 16.22 -9.40
CA GLU A 176 11.81 15.54 -8.84
C GLU A 176 11.60 15.19 -7.37
N VAL A 177 12.24 14.08 -6.95
CA VAL A 177 12.41 13.70 -5.55
C VAL A 177 13.88 13.94 -5.20
N LYS A 178 14.16 14.94 -4.37
CA LYS A 178 15.52 15.32 -3.99
C LYS A 178 15.59 15.67 -2.51
N ASP A 179 16.51 15.05 -1.78
CA ASP A 179 16.67 15.26 -0.33
C ASP A 179 15.33 15.13 0.43
N GLU A 180 14.56 14.09 0.09
CA GLU A 180 13.21 13.80 0.61
C GLU A 180 12.14 14.85 0.28
N LYS A 181 12.48 15.85 -0.55
CA LYS A 181 11.54 16.86 -1.04
C LYS A 181 11.02 16.48 -2.41
N VAL A 182 9.72 16.65 -2.58
CA VAL A 182 9.02 16.47 -3.86
C VAL A 182 8.62 17.83 -4.38
N GLY A 183 8.94 18.13 -5.63
CA GLY A 183 8.58 19.41 -6.23
C GLY A 183 8.89 19.53 -7.72
N CYS A 184 8.35 20.59 -8.33
CA CYS A 184 8.76 21.00 -9.67
C CYS A 184 10.05 21.82 -9.58
N PRO A 185 11.10 21.50 -10.36
CA PRO A 185 12.38 22.21 -10.28
C PRO A 185 12.32 23.66 -10.77
N ASP A 186 11.42 23.96 -11.71
CA ASP A 186 11.30 25.30 -12.31
C ASP A 186 9.98 25.97 -11.89
N PRO A 187 9.97 27.28 -11.62
CA PRO A 187 8.78 28.03 -11.23
C PRO A 187 7.95 28.43 -12.47
N ILE A 188 7.36 27.45 -13.18
CA ILE A 188 6.55 27.67 -14.39
C ILE A 188 5.11 27.18 -14.17
N ALA A 189 4.12 28.02 -14.47
CA ALA A 189 2.70 27.71 -14.28
C ALA A 189 1.81 28.32 -15.38
N LEU A 190 0.54 27.91 -15.43
CA LEU A 190 -0.54 28.63 -16.13
C LEU A 190 -1.41 29.36 -15.10
N ALA A 191 -2.08 30.42 -15.55
CA ALA A 191 -3.12 31.05 -14.74
C ALA A 191 -4.24 30.04 -14.42
N SER A 192 -4.76 30.10 -13.19
CA SER A 192 -5.74 29.19 -12.60
C SER A 192 -5.24 27.80 -12.22
N ASP A 193 -3.98 27.47 -12.49
CA ASP A 193 -3.38 26.25 -11.94
C ASP A 193 -3.44 26.24 -10.42
N PRO A 194 -3.62 25.05 -9.80
CA PRO A 194 -3.51 24.92 -8.36
C PRO A 194 -2.08 25.24 -7.90
N CYS A 195 -1.99 25.87 -6.74
CA CYS A 195 -0.77 26.06 -5.99
C CYS A 195 -1.05 25.84 -4.50
N GLU A 196 -0.05 25.38 -3.74
CA GLU A 196 -0.22 25.15 -2.31
C GLU A 196 -0.40 26.46 -1.55
N LEU A 197 -1.18 26.43 -0.46
CA LEU A 197 -1.36 27.60 0.40
C LEU A 197 -0.05 28.04 1.06
N THR A 198 0.86 27.09 1.33
CA THR A 198 2.22 27.38 1.82
C THR A 198 3.07 28.12 0.79
N SER A 199 2.68 28.08 -0.49
CA SER A 199 3.29 28.85 -1.58
C SER A 199 2.59 30.20 -1.83
N THR A 200 1.67 30.63 -0.95
CA THR A 200 1.01 31.93 -1.11
C THR A 200 2.05 33.06 -1.12
N GLY A 201 2.00 33.91 -2.16
CA GLY A 201 2.99 34.96 -2.38
C GLY A 201 4.26 34.52 -3.10
N SER A 202 4.43 33.22 -3.40
CA SER A 202 5.46 32.75 -4.33
C SER A 202 5.10 33.16 -5.76
N TYR A 203 6.14 33.30 -6.59
CA TYR A 203 6.04 33.71 -7.98
C TYR A 203 6.43 32.60 -8.95
N ALA A 204 5.81 32.60 -10.13
CA ALA A 204 6.11 31.71 -11.24
C ALA A 204 6.00 32.46 -12.57
N CYS A 205 6.64 31.95 -13.61
CA CYS A 205 6.46 32.45 -14.96
C CYS A 205 5.32 31.74 -15.67
N ALA A 206 4.55 32.50 -16.45
CA ALA A 206 3.66 31.91 -17.45
C ALA A 206 4.48 31.07 -18.45
N VAL A 207 3.90 29.98 -18.96
CA VAL A 207 4.56 29.03 -19.89
C VAL A 207 5.18 29.72 -21.12
N ASP A 208 4.54 30.78 -21.62
CA ASP A 208 5.01 31.58 -22.77
C ASP A 208 6.01 32.69 -22.41
N GLY A 209 6.36 32.79 -21.11
CA GLY A 209 7.21 33.82 -20.53
C GLY A 209 6.63 35.23 -20.60
N ALA A 210 5.33 35.39 -20.90
CA ALA A 210 4.72 36.70 -21.13
C ALA A 210 4.24 37.41 -19.86
N ALA A 211 4.14 36.68 -18.73
CA ALA A 211 3.64 37.22 -17.48
C ALA A 211 4.33 36.60 -16.26
N LEU A 212 4.43 37.39 -15.19
CA LEU A 212 4.69 36.95 -13.84
C LEU A 212 3.36 36.55 -13.19
N LEU A 213 3.35 35.38 -12.59
CA LEU A 213 2.22 34.82 -11.85
C LEU A 213 2.54 34.82 -10.36
N VAL A 214 1.54 35.00 -9.52
CA VAL A 214 1.62 34.88 -8.07
C VAL A 214 0.60 33.88 -7.56
N CYS A 215 0.98 33.05 -6.61
CA CYS A 215 0.05 32.14 -5.94
C CYS A 215 -0.79 32.91 -4.92
N ARG A 216 -2.11 33.01 -5.14
CA ARG A 216 -3.07 33.58 -4.18
C ARG A 216 -4.34 32.74 -4.13
N GLY A 217 -4.83 32.46 -2.93
CA GLY A 217 -6.06 31.68 -2.74
C GLY A 217 -5.97 30.25 -3.31
N GLY A 218 -4.77 29.66 -3.31
CA GLY A 218 -4.52 28.32 -3.84
C GLY A 218 -4.52 28.23 -5.37
N LYS A 219 -4.44 29.37 -6.08
CA LYS A 219 -4.31 29.40 -7.54
C LYS A 219 -3.23 30.37 -8.00
N TRP A 220 -2.58 30.03 -9.09
CA TRP A 220 -1.74 30.97 -9.83
C TRP A 220 -2.60 32.02 -10.52
N ILE A 221 -2.36 33.30 -10.24
CA ILE A 221 -3.02 34.43 -10.89
C ILE A 221 -1.97 35.33 -11.54
N VAL A 222 -2.35 36.05 -12.60
CA VAL A 222 -1.46 37.03 -13.23
C VAL A 222 -1.21 38.18 -12.25
N ASP A 223 0.06 38.41 -11.92
CA ASP A 223 0.50 39.55 -11.11
C ASP A 223 0.89 40.72 -12.01
N GLU A 224 1.76 40.47 -13.00
CA GLU A 224 2.12 41.45 -14.03
C GLU A 224 2.34 40.81 -15.41
N LYS A 225 2.08 41.59 -16.47
CA LYS A 225 2.47 41.22 -17.85
C LYS A 225 3.81 41.86 -18.17
N CYS A 226 4.74 41.06 -18.68
CA CYS A 226 6.05 41.57 -19.10
C CYS A 226 5.90 42.50 -20.32
N LYS A 227 6.62 43.61 -20.32
CA LYS A 227 6.50 44.67 -21.33
C LYS A 227 7.73 44.74 -22.24
N GLY A 228 7.51 45.22 -23.47
CA GLY A 228 8.59 45.42 -24.43
C GLY A 228 9.30 44.11 -24.79
N LYS A 229 10.62 44.07 -24.56
CA LYS A 229 11.44 42.88 -24.82
C LYS A 229 11.64 41.99 -23.60
N SER A 230 11.20 42.42 -22.41
CA SER A 230 11.37 41.64 -21.18
C SER A 230 10.51 40.38 -21.21
N LYS A 231 11.03 39.32 -20.60
CA LYS A 231 10.36 38.03 -20.46
C LYS A 231 10.44 37.60 -19.01
N CYS A 232 9.42 36.88 -18.55
CA CYS A 232 9.49 36.30 -17.23
C CYS A 232 10.56 35.20 -17.21
N LYS A 233 11.51 35.32 -16.29
CA LYS A 233 12.60 34.35 -16.10
C LYS A 233 12.94 34.22 -14.62
N GLU A 234 13.59 33.12 -14.29
CA GLU A 234 14.26 32.95 -13.00
C GLU A 234 15.74 33.39 -13.12
N GLN A 235 16.19 34.28 -12.24
CA GLN A 235 17.57 34.72 -12.13
C GLN A 235 17.95 34.88 -10.66
N GLY A 236 18.95 34.14 -10.19
CA GLY A 236 19.46 34.27 -8.81
C GLY A 236 18.41 34.02 -7.73
N ASN A 237 17.57 32.99 -7.87
CA ASN A 237 16.43 32.65 -7.01
C ASN A 237 15.30 33.70 -6.99
N GLN A 238 15.29 34.64 -7.94
CA GLN A 238 14.18 35.56 -8.13
C GLN A 238 13.47 35.26 -9.44
N VAL A 239 12.15 35.33 -9.42
CA VAL A 239 11.30 35.17 -10.61
C VAL A 239 10.70 36.53 -10.93
N GLY A 240 10.87 37.01 -12.15
CA GLY A 240 10.38 38.34 -12.54
C GLY A 240 10.50 38.61 -14.03
N CYS A 241 9.89 39.72 -14.48
CA CYS A 241 10.04 40.22 -15.84
C CYS A 241 11.38 40.94 -16.02
N LEU A 242 12.30 40.32 -16.76
CA LEU A 242 13.67 40.78 -17.00
C LEU A 242 13.92 40.95 -18.51
#